data_AF-A0A6J8EL21-F1
#
_entry.id   AF-A0A6J8EL21-F1
#
_cell.length_a   1.000
_cell.length_b   1.000
_cell.length_c   1.000
_cell.angle_alpha   90.00
_cell.angle_beta   90.00
_cell.angle_gamma   90.00
#
_symmetry.space_group_name_H-M   'P 1'
#
loop_
_entity.id
_entity.type
_entity.pdbx_description
1 polymer ?
#
loop_
_entity_poly.entity_id
_entity_poly.type
_entity_poly.pdbx_seq_one_letter_code
_entity_poly.pdbx_strand_id
1 'polypeptide(L)'
;MDLPVIERPSSRLSLGDSAVMRQMQKDVTDIKKAVTTILNTLIVQEEVVVESVEDFIPEKIKNQEMMNQLNEQLESDEEFRKKLIMVLAKLKDGGDLPSITRLLMRSMLTNGIMSKYSLTSQRGKTPFKGTRTCKVILRALKRATKNRFPVKDYEFEIAEVLRNAPNCPGGVNFLKTQEDFSSGDDDDSQSVFAVNEEN
;
A
#
# COMPACT_ATOMS: atom_id res chain seq x y z
N MET A 1 11.99 91.54 22.45
CA MET A 1 10.82 90.66 22.62
C MET A 1 11.29 89.25 22.37
N ASP A 2 11.54 88.50 23.44
CA ASP A 2 12.02 87.12 23.37
C ASP A 2 10.83 86.16 23.19
N LEU A 3 10.93 85.28 22.20
CA LEU A 3 9.96 84.23 21.94
C LEU A 3 10.21 83.03 22.87
N PRO A 4 9.16 82.34 23.34
CA PRO A 4 9.31 81.22 24.26
C PRO A 4 9.84 79.98 23.54
N VAL A 5 10.82 79.32 24.17
CA VAL A 5 11.36 78.02 23.76
C VAL A 5 10.30 76.94 24.04
N ILE A 6 9.80 76.30 22.98
CA ILE A 6 8.90 75.15 23.08
C ILE A 6 9.75 73.90 23.29
N GLU A 7 9.80 73.37 24.51
CA GLU A 7 10.38 72.05 24.79
C GLU A 7 9.56 70.96 24.09
N ARG A 8 10.18 70.20 23.19
CA ARG A 8 9.57 69.00 22.60
C ARG A 8 9.63 67.87 23.63
N PRO A 9 8.51 67.21 23.96
CA PRO A 9 8.55 66.04 24.82
C PRO A 9 9.28 64.91 24.09
N SER A 10 10.41 64.51 24.65
CA SER A 10 11.22 63.38 24.17
C SER A 10 10.45 62.09 24.48
N SER A 11 9.85 61.47 23.46
CA SER A 11 9.19 60.16 23.56
C SER A 11 10.24 59.06 23.76
N ARG A 12 10.73 58.88 24.99
CA ARG A 12 11.46 57.67 25.38
C ARG A 12 10.44 56.53 25.46
N LEU A 13 10.47 55.63 24.48
CA LEU A 13 9.76 54.36 24.55
C LEU A 13 10.14 53.66 25.86
N SER A 14 9.12 53.26 26.63
CA SER A 14 9.31 52.59 27.91
C SER A 14 10.00 51.24 27.67
N LEU A 15 10.90 50.83 28.58
CA LEU A 15 11.51 49.49 28.51
C LEU A 15 10.45 48.37 28.44
N GLY A 16 9.26 48.61 29.00
CA GLY A 16 8.12 47.70 28.91
C GLY A 16 7.62 47.49 27.47
N ASP A 17 7.63 48.54 26.64
CA ASP A 17 7.14 48.48 25.26
C ASP A 17 8.06 47.62 24.38
N SER A 18 9.36 47.61 24.66
CA SER A 18 10.37 46.80 23.97
C SER A 18 10.23 45.31 24.31
N ALA A 19 9.93 44.97 25.56
CA ALA A 19 9.69 43.60 25.98
C ALA A 19 8.39 43.05 25.37
N VAL A 20 7.33 43.86 25.35
CA VAL A 20 6.05 43.51 24.72
C VAL A 20 6.21 43.30 23.21
N MET A 21 6.94 44.16 22.52
CA MET A 21 7.25 43.98 21.09
C MET A 21 8.01 42.69 20.79
N ARG A 22 9.00 42.33 21.62
CA ARG A 22 9.73 41.05 21.46
C ARG A 22 8.82 39.84 21.68
N GLN A 23 7.93 39.92 22.66
CA GLN A 23 6.96 38.85 22.92
C GLN A 23 5.98 38.69 21.75
N MET A 24 5.44 39.79 21.22
CA MET A 24 4.58 39.76 20.04
C MET A 24 5.29 39.20 18.80
N GLN A 25 6.57 39.53 18.59
CA GLN A 25 7.35 38.97 17.49
C GLN A 25 7.53 37.45 17.62
N LYS A 26 7.73 36.96 18.85
CA LYS A 26 7.82 35.53 19.14
C LYS A 26 6.49 34.83 18.84
N ASP A 27 5.38 35.37 19.35
CA ASP A 27 4.05 34.80 19.17
C ASP A 27 3.66 34.74 17.69
N VAL A 28 3.95 35.80 16.92
CA VAL A 28 3.74 35.82 15.45
C VAL A 28 4.58 34.73 14.75
N THR A 29 5.80 34.48 15.21
CA THR A 29 6.67 33.45 14.63
C THR A 29 6.15 32.05 14.94
N ASP A 30 5.65 31.82 16.15
CA ASP A 30 5.09 30.54 16.56
C ASP A 30 3.74 30.27 15.86
N ILE A 31 2.90 31.30 15.68
CA ILE A 31 1.68 31.22 14.86
C ILE A 31 2.03 30.87 13.41
N LYS A 32 3.04 31.51 12.81
CA LYS A 32 3.48 31.18 11.43
C LYS A 32 3.90 29.72 11.31
N LYS A 33 4.64 29.19 12.30
CA LYS A 33 5.03 27.77 12.31
C LYS A 33 3.80 26.86 12.41
N ALA A 34 2.88 27.14 13.33
CA ALA A 34 1.66 26.36 13.49
C ALA A 34 0.80 26.37 12.22
N VAL A 35 0.63 27.53 11.59
CA VAL A 35 -0.09 27.66 10.31
C VAL A 35 0.59 26.86 9.21
N THR A 36 1.92 26.86 9.14
CA THR A 36 2.67 26.08 8.15
C THR A 36 2.48 24.57 8.38
N THR A 37 2.50 24.13 9.64
CA THR A 37 2.22 22.73 10.00
C THR A 37 0.79 22.34 9.64
N ILE A 38 -0.19 23.20 9.90
CA ILE A 38 -1.60 22.97 9.53
C ILE A 38 -1.75 22.90 8.02
N LEU A 39 -1.16 23.84 7.27
CA LEU A 39 -1.15 23.84 5.81
C LEU A 39 -0.57 22.53 5.25
N ASN A 40 0.58 22.09 5.76
CA ASN A 40 1.17 20.82 5.36
C ASN A 40 0.29 19.62 5.70
N THR A 41 -0.48 19.69 6.78
CA THR A 41 -1.40 18.61 7.19
C THR A 41 -2.68 18.61 6.33
N LEU A 42 -3.18 19.79 5.95
CA LEU A 42 -4.40 19.97 5.14
C LEU A 42 -4.15 19.77 3.64
N ILE A 43 -2.97 20.15 3.11
CA ILE A 43 -2.57 19.81 1.74
C ILE A 43 -2.49 18.29 1.56
N VAL A 44 -2.21 17.54 2.62
CA VAL A 44 -2.24 16.06 2.61
C VAL A 44 -3.68 15.50 2.64
N GLN A 45 -4.70 16.34 2.88
CA GLN A 45 -6.12 15.96 2.88
C GLN A 45 -6.81 16.27 1.53
N GLU A 46 -6.07 16.35 0.43
CA GLU A 46 -6.66 16.24 -0.90
C GLU A 46 -7.46 14.92 -0.99
N GLU A 47 -8.68 14.98 -1.55
CA GLU A 47 -9.71 13.94 -1.50
C GLU A 47 -9.14 12.52 -1.39
N VAL A 48 -9.43 11.83 -0.28
CA VAL A 48 -9.11 10.41 -0.16
C VAL A 48 -10.07 9.64 -1.07
N VAL A 49 -9.81 9.68 -2.38
CA VAL A 49 -10.24 8.60 -3.25
C VAL A 49 -9.66 7.35 -2.59
N VAL A 50 -10.56 6.44 -2.17
CA VAL A 50 -10.15 5.15 -1.64
C VAL A 50 -9.62 4.37 -2.84
N GLU A 51 -8.35 4.62 -3.17
CA GLU A 51 -7.70 3.90 -4.24
C GLU A 51 -7.61 2.42 -3.80
N SER A 52 -8.20 1.57 -4.62
CA SER A 52 -8.19 0.12 -4.50
C SER A 52 -6.94 -0.46 -5.16
N VAL A 53 -6.62 -1.73 -4.90
CA VAL A 53 -5.45 -2.36 -5.57
C VAL A 53 -5.72 -2.47 -7.07
N GLU A 54 -6.97 -2.69 -7.41
CA GLU A 54 -7.50 -2.86 -8.75
C GLU A 54 -7.31 -1.59 -9.62
N ASP A 55 -7.26 -0.40 -9.01
CA ASP A 55 -6.95 0.85 -9.71
C ASP A 55 -5.49 0.91 -10.20
N PHE A 56 -4.58 0.19 -9.52
CA PHE A 56 -3.17 0.13 -9.89
C PHE A 56 -2.81 -1.16 -10.65
N ILE A 57 -3.53 -2.24 -10.35
CA ILE A 57 -3.30 -3.58 -10.89
C ILE A 57 -4.68 -4.15 -11.25
N PRO A 58 -5.24 -3.77 -12.41
CA PRO A 58 -6.58 -4.17 -12.82
C PRO A 58 -6.73 -5.68 -12.97
N GLU A 59 -5.65 -6.36 -13.35
CA GLU A 59 -5.56 -7.81 -13.40
C GLU A 59 -4.31 -8.31 -12.67
N LYS A 60 -4.47 -9.38 -11.89
CA LYS A 60 -3.34 -10.04 -11.23
C LYS A 60 -2.29 -10.48 -12.25
N ILE A 61 -1.03 -10.28 -11.89
CA ILE A 61 0.11 -10.65 -12.72
C ILE A 61 0.13 -12.16 -12.93
N LYS A 62 -0.11 -12.60 -14.16
CA LYS A 62 -0.23 -14.02 -14.55
C LYS A 62 0.98 -14.59 -15.30
N ASN A 63 1.79 -13.73 -15.92
CA ASN A 63 2.92 -14.16 -16.73
C ASN A 63 4.17 -13.28 -16.51
N GLN A 64 5.28 -13.67 -17.14
CA GLN A 64 6.56 -12.99 -16.97
C GLN A 64 6.58 -11.60 -17.63
N GLU A 65 5.84 -11.42 -18.71
CA GLU A 65 5.74 -10.16 -19.43
C GLU A 65 5.10 -9.07 -18.57
N MET A 66 3.94 -9.35 -17.97
CA MET A 66 3.28 -8.45 -17.02
C MET A 66 4.16 -8.16 -15.80
N MET A 67 4.92 -9.15 -15.34
CA MET A 67 5.88 -8.96 -14.25
C MET A 67 7.01 -8.01 -14.64
N ASN A 68 7.51 -8.09 -15.88
CA ASN A 68 8.54 -7.17 -16.38
C ASN A 68 7.98 -5.75 -16.53
N GLN A 69 6.80 -5.60 -17.15
CA GLN A 69 6.10 -4.33 -17.28
C GLN A 69 5.87 -3.65 -15.92
N LEU A 70 5.40 -4.41 -14.92
CA LEU A 70 5.23 -3.88 -13.56
C LEU A 70 6.58 -3.43 -12.97
N ASN A 71 7.65 -4.20 -13.15
CA ASN A 71 8.97 -3.79 -12.63
C ASN A 71 9.52 -2.55 -13.34
N GLU A 72 9.28 -2.38 -14.64
CA GLU A 72 9.65 -1.18 -15.40
C GLU A 72 8.85 0.04 -14.93
N GLN A 73 7.53 -0.09 -14.77
CA GLN A 73 6.69 0.98 -14.24
C GLN A 73 7.08 1.38 -12.82
N LEU A 74 7.38 0.40 -11.96
CA LEU A 74 7.89 0.66 -10.60
C LEU A 74 9.26 1.33 -10.56
N GLU A 75 10.04 1.22 -11.65
CA GLU A 75 11.34 1.88 -11.77
C GLU A 75 11.19 3.33 -12.23
N SER A 76 10.39 3.56 -13.27
CA SER A 76 10.22 4.85 -13.93
C SER A 76 9.27 5.79 -13.17
N ASP A 77 8.22 5.25 -12.54
CA ASP A 77 7.17 6.03 -11.89
C ASP A 77 7.26 5.93 -10.36
N GLU A 78 7.84 6.97 -9.75
CA GLU A 78 7.95 7.08 -8.30
C GLU A 78 6.60 7.29 -7.61
N GLU A 79 5.67 8.01 -8.24
CA GLU A 79 4.37 8.32 -7.66
C GLU A 79 3.50 7.07 -7.61
N PHE A 80 3.39 6.35 -8.74
CA PHE A 80 2.75 5.04 -8.82
C PHE A 80 3.29 4.09 -7.75
N ARG A 81 4.62 4.01 -7.63
CA ARG A 81 5.27 3.17 -6.61
C ARG A 81 4.88 3.56 -5.18
N LYS A 82 4.81 4.86 -4.87
CA LYS A 82 4.43 5.35 -3.53
C LYS A 82 2.97 5.04 -3.22
N LYS A 83 2.06 5.30 -4.17
CA LYS A 83 0.62 5.04 -4.01
C LYS A 83 0.32 3.56 -3.89
N LEU A 84 0.94 2.72 -4.73
CA LEU A 84 0.79 1.27 -4.62
C LEU A 84 1.24 0.74 -3.25
N ILE A 85 2.37 1.20 -2.71
CA ILE A 85 2.80 0.84 -1.35
C ILE A 85 1.75 1.25 -0.31
N MET A 86 1.14 2.43 -0.46
CA MET A 86 0.11 2.93 0.45
C MET A 86 -1.15 2.08 0.41
N VAL A 87 -1.66 1.77 -0.78
CA VAL A 87 -2.85 0.94 -0.98
C VAL A 87 -2.63 -0.47 -0.44
N LEU A 88 -1.52 -1.12 -0.81
CA LEU A 88 -1.18 -2.46 -0.31
C LEU A 88 -1.06 -2.48 1.23
N ALA A 89 -0.51 -1.44 1.84
CA ALA A 89 -0.40 -1.36 3.29
C ALA A 89 -1.75 -1.19 4.00
N LYS A 90 -2.77 -0.66 3.31
CA LYS A 90 -4.14 -0.52 3.81
C LYS A 90 -4.93 -1.84 3.76
N LEU A 91 -4.54 -2.79 2.91
CA LEU A 91 -5.21 -4.10 2.79
C LEU A 91 -5.21 -4.95 4.06
N LYS A 92 -4.44 -4.59 5.09
CA LYS A 92 -4.38 -5.41 6.30
C LYS A 92 -5.78 -5.50 6.92
N ASP A 93 -6.27 -6.72 7.04
CA ASP A 93 -7.35 -7.05 7.95
C ASP A 93 -6.69 -7.69 9.18
N GLY A 94 -7.03 -7.22 10.38
CA GLY A 94 -6.28 -7.47 11.62
C GLY A 94 -5.79 -8.92 11.74
N GLY A 95 -4.48 -9.13 11.53
CA GLY A 95 -3.90 -10.47 11.38
C GLY A 95 -2.39 -10.51 11.64
N ASP A 96 -1.85 -11.72 11.66
CA ASP A 96 -0.43 -11.98 11.83
C ASP A 96 0.38 -11.72 10.54
N LEU A 97 1.71 -11.66 10.67
CA LEU A 97 2.60 -11.39 9.54
C LEU A 97 2.42 -12.38 8.36
N PRO A 98 2.28 -13.71 8.59
CA PRO A 98 1.98 -14.66 7.53
C PRO A 98 0.70 -14.34 6.75
N SER A 99 -0.39 -13.99 7.45
CA SER A 99 -1.68 -13.69 6.80
C SER A 99 -1.61 -12.42 5.97
N ILE A 100 -1.00 -11.36 6.52
CA ILE A 100 -0.80 -10.10 5.80
C ILE A 100 0.09 -10.33 4.56
N THR A 101 1.16 -11.12 4.69
CA THR A 101 2.06 -11.43 3.56
C THR A 101 1.36 -12.17 2.44
N ARG A 102 0.57 -13.20 2.78
CA ARG A 102 -0.26 -13.93 1.81
C ARG A 102 -1.27 -13.01 1.12
N LEU A 103 -1.94 -12.14 1.87
CA LEU A 103 -2.95 -11.22 1.33
C LEU A 103 -2.32 -10.24 0.34
N LEU A 104 -1.25 -9.56 0.72
CA LEU A 104 -0.56 -8.60 -0.16
C LEU A 104 -0.06 -9.28 -1.44
N MET A 105 0.63 -10.41 -1.32
CA MET A 105 1.17 -11.10 -2.50
C MET A 105 0.05 -11.61 -3.43
N ARG A 106 -1.03 -12.16 -2.88
CA ARG A 106 -2.17 -12.68 -3.68
C ARG A 106 -3.08 -11.58 -4.23
N SER A 107 -3.00 -10.35 -3.71
CA SER A 107 -3.69 -9.21 -4.30
C SER A 107 -3.09 -8.80 -5.65
N MET A 108 -1.77 -8.98 -5.82
CA MET A 108 -1.04 -8.56 -7.01
C MET A 108 -0.69 -9.73 -7.95
N LEU A 109 -0.32 -10.88 -7.41
CA LEU A 109 0.32 -11.97 -8.14
C LEU A 109 -0.55 -13.22 -8.13
N THR A 110 -0.54 -13.94 -9.25
CA THR A 110 -1.13 -15.28 -9.32
C THR A 110 -0.18 -16.36 -8.76
N ASN A 111 -0.71 -17.50 -8.33
CA ASN A 111 0.11 -18.64 -7.92
C ASN A 111 0.98 -19.17 -9.06
N GLY A 112 0.49 -19.06 -10.31
CA GLY A 112 1.24 -19.43 -11.50
C GLY A 112 2.53 -18.63 -11.67
N ILE A 113 2.50 -17.29 -11.56
CA ILE A 113 3.74 -16.50 -11.62
C ILE A 113 4.61 -16.73 -10.38
N MET A 114 4.03 -16.76 -9.18
CA MET A 114 4.78 -16.95 -7.93
C MET A 114 5.56 -18.27 -7.91
N SER A 115 5.01 -19.32 -8.50
CA SER A 115 5.67 -20.64 -8.58
C SER A 115 6.99 -20.64 -9.35
N LYS A 116 7.19 -19.70 -10.29
CA LYS A 116 8.42 -19.52 -11.08
C LYS A 116 9.55 -18.83 -10.32
N TYR A 117 9.22 -18.25 -9.17
CA TYR A 117 10.14 -17.50 -8.34
C TYR A 117 10.52 -18.26 -7.07
N SER A 118 11.68 -17.89 -6.53
CA SER A 118 12.09 -18.20 -5.16
C SER A 118 12.75 -16.97 -4.58
N LEU A 119 12.82 -16.83 -3.25
CA LEU A 119 13.38 -15.63 -2.66
C LEU A 119 14.82 -15.37 -3.13
N THR A 120 15.70 -16.37 -3.04
CA THR A 120 17.15 -16.27 -3.31
C THR A 120 17.66 -17.16 -4.44
N SER A 121 16.82 -17.56 -5.40
CA SER A 121 17.19 -18.45 -6.53
C SER A 121 17.51 -19.90 -6.12
N GLN A 122 16.52 -20.63 -5.61
CA GLN A 122 16.60 -22.07 -5.35
C GLN A 122 16.05 -22.87 -6.54
N ARG A 123 16.73 -23.99 -6.89
CA ARG A 123 16.24 -25.04 -7.82
C ARG A 123 15.79 -24.51 -9.19
N GLY A 124 16.62 -23.70 -9.86
CA GLY A 124 16.33 -23.22 -11.23
C GLY A 124 15.25 -22.14 -11.33
N LYS A 125 14.70 -21.67 -10.20
CA LYS A 125 13.72 -20.57 -10.15
C LYS A 125 14.41 -19.21 -10.15
N THR A 126 13.75 -18.22 -10.74
CA THR A 126 14.25 -16.84 -10.77
C THR A 126 14.28 -16.23 -9.36
N PRO A 127 15.31 -15.43 -9.01
CA PRO A 127 15.36 -14.74 -7.71
C PRO A 127 14.29 -13.63 -7.63
N PHE A 128 13.48 -13.67 -6.59
CA PHE A 128 12.44 -12.67 -6.33
C PHE A 128 12.99 -11.46 -5.58
N LYS A 129 13.96 -11.66 -4.66
CA LYS A 129 14.50 -10.61 -3.77
C LYS A 129 15.03 -9.38 -4.51
N GLY A 130 15.57 -9.56 -5.72
CA GLY A 130 16.10 -8.47 -6.54
C GLY A 130 15.04 -7.62 -7.25
N THR A 131 13.81 -8.12 -7.38
CA THR A 131 12.76 -7.45 -8.17
C THR A 131 12.24 -6.18 -7.50
N ARG A 132 11.77 -5.22 -8.30
CA ARG A 132 11.12 -4.00 -7.77
C ARG A 132 9.81 -4.32 -7.08
N THR A 133 9.10 -5.31 -7.61
CA THR A 133 7.89 -5.88 -7.00
C THR A 133 8.17 -6.39 -5.58
N CYS A 134 9.24 -7.16 -5.34
CA CYS A 134 9.61 -7.60 -4.00
C CYS A 134 9.93 -6.43 -3.06
N LYS A 135 10.59 -5.38 -3.55
CA LYS A 135 10.88 -4.18 -2.75
C LYS A 135 9.61 -3.42 -2.36
N VAL A 136 8.63 -3.35 -3.26
CA VAL A 136 7.30 -2.77 -2.99
C VAL A 136 6.57 -3.57 -1.92
N ILE A 137 6.50 -4.89 -2.07
CA ILE A 137 5.86 -5.79 -1.10
C ILE A 137 6.51 -5.64 0.29
N LEU A 138 7.85 -5.66 0.36
CA LEU A 138 8.58 -5.47 1.62
C LEU A 138 8.27 -4.12 2.28
N ARG A 139 8.18 -3.04 1.50
CA ARG A 139 7.83 -1.70 2.02
C ARG A 139 6.39 -1.65 2.49
N ALA A 140 5.46 -2.25 1.74
CA ALA A 140 4.05 -2.32 2.09
C ALA A 140 3.85 -3.13 3.39
N LEU A 141 4.53 -4.27 3.54
CA LEU A 141 4.50 -5.07 4.76
C LEU A 141 5.01 -4.30 5.97
N LYS A 142 6.18 -3.66 5.86
CA LYS A 142 6.71 -2.80 6.94
C LYS A 142 5.72 -1.71 7.33
N ARG A 143 5.03 -1.11 6.37
CA ARG A 143 4.03 -0.07 6.65
C ARG A 143 2.78 -0.65 7.31
N ALA A 144 2.28 -1.78 6.81
CA ALA A 144 1.10 -2.47 7.35
C ALA A 144 1.29 -2.88 8.82
N THR A 145 2.46 -3.44 9.14
CA THR A 145 2.81 -3.94 10.48
C THR A 145 3.42 -2.87 11.40
N LYS A 146 3.48 -1.61 10.96
CA LYS A 146 4.16 -0.52 11.68
C LYS A 146 5.62 -0.86 12.03
N ASN A 147 6.29 -1.59 11.15
CA ASN A 147 7.68 -2.01 11.25
C ASN A 147 7.99 -2.82 12.53
N ARG A 148 7.03 -3.63 12.99
CA ARG A 148 7.14 -4.44 14.22
C ARG A 148 8.20 -5.55 14.14
N PHE A 149 8.43 -6.10 12.96
CA PHE A 149 9.31 -7.26 12.74
C PHE A 149 10.63 -6.86 12.07
N PRO A 150 11.73 -7.60 12.26
CA PRO A 150 12.97 -7.42 11.51
C PRO A 150 12.81 -7.79 10.03
N VAL A 151 13.71 -7.28 9.18
CA VAL A 151 13.67 -7.51 7.72
C VAL A 151 13.64 -9.00 7.35
N LYS A 152 14.39 -9.82 8.09
CA LYS A 152 14.50 -11.26 7.86
C LYS A 152 13.17 -11.99 8.00
N ASP A 153 12.29 -11.54 8.89
CA ASP A 153 11.00 -12.18 9.11
C ASP A 153 10.05 -11.92 7.93
N TYR A 154 10.04 -10.69 7.39
CA TYR A 154 9.29 -10.42 6.16
C TYR A 154 9.83 -11.24 4.98
N GLU A 155 11.15 -11.34 4.86
CA GLU A 155 11.78 -12.16 3.82
C GLU A 155 11.42 -13.64 3.96
N PHE A 156 11.41 -14.15 5.19
CA PHE A 156 11.00 -15.52 5.50
C PHE A 156 9.55 -15.77 5.07
N GLU A 157 8.61 -14.91 5.44
CA GLU A 157 7.21 -15.08 5.07
C GLU A 157 6.98 -14.99 3.55
N ILE A 158 7.68 -14.09 2.87
CA ILE A 158 7.66 -14.03 1.39
C ILE A 158 8.18 -15.34 0.80
N ALA A 159 9.26 -15.90 1.36
CA ALA A 159 9.81 -17.18 0.89
C ALA A 159 8.82 -18.34 1.09
N GLU A 160 8.09 -18.37 2.21
CA GLU A 160 7.06 -19.38 2.47
C GLU A 160 5.90 -19.26 1.47
N VAL A 161 5.43 -18.05 1.15
CA VAL A 161 4.41 -17.85 0.10
C VAL A 161 4.88 -18.39 -1.25
N LEU A 162 6.11 -18.05 -1.66
CA LEU A 162 6.69 -18.51 -2.93
C LEU A 162 6.92 -20.04 -2.95
N ARG A 163 7.26 -20.64 -1.80
CA ARG A 163 7.44 -22.09 -1.66
C ARG A 163 6.12 -22.84 -1.81
N ASN A 164 5.04 -22.28 -1.28
CA ASN A 164 3.71 -22.90 -1.29
C ASN A 164 2.91 -22.63 -2.57
N ALA A 165 3.27 -21.59 -3.34
CA ALA A 165 2.59 -21.21 -4.57
C ALA A 165 2.39 -22.35 -5.60
N PRO A 166 3.35 -23.27 -5.86
CA PRO A 166 3.16 -24.37 -6.81
C PRO A 166 2.01 -25.30 -6.46
N ASN A 167 1.67 -25.44 -5.17
CA ASN A 167 0.66 -26.37 -4.67
C ASN A 167 -0.70 -25.70 -4.42
N CYS A 168 -0.81 -24.39 -4.65
CA CYS A 168 -2.07 -23.64 -4.52
C CYS A 168 -2.82 -23.60 -5.86
N PRO A 169 -4.14 -23.30 -5.88
CA PRO A 169 -4.92 -23.22 -7.12
C PRO A 169 -4.24 -22.34 -8.18
N GLY A 170 -4.04 -22.89 -9.39
CA GLY A 170 -3.33 -22.23 -10.49
C GLY A 170 -1.79 -22.31 -10.41
N GLY A 171 -1.22 -23.05 -9.46
CA GLY A 171 0.20 -23.41 -9.40
C GLY A 171 0.54 -24.63 -10.26
N VAL A 172 1.83 -24.78 -10.61
CA VAL A 172 2.32 -25.82 -11.53
C VAL A 172 2.04 -27.26 -11.06
N ASN A 173 1.96 -27.48 -9.74
CA ASN A 173 1.74 -28.79 -9.14
C ASN A 173 0.31 -28.96 -8.60
N PHE A 174 -0.60 -28.03 -8.87
CA PHE A 174 -1.96 -28.10 -8.35
C PHE A 174 -2.74 -29.22 -9.03
N LEU A 175 -2.92 -30.32 -8.31
CA LEU A 175 -3.83 -31.39 -8.69
C LEU A 175 -5.24 -30.95 -8.34
N LYS A 176 -6.07 -30.65 -9.34
CA LYS A 176 -7.53 -30.51 -9.15
C LYS A 176 -8.07 -31.87 -8.73
N THR A 177 -8.48 -32.02 -7.48
CA THR A 177 -9.27 -33.18 -7.05
C THR A 177 -10.68 -33.01 -7.62
N GLN A 178 -11.35 -34.10 -8.03
CA GLN A 178 -12.66 -34.06 -8.69
C GLN A 178 -13.80 -33.41 -7.88
N GLU A 179 -13.57 -33.01 -6.64
CA GLU A 179 -14.59 -32.43 -5.74
C GLU A 179 -14.92 -30.95 -6.04
N ASP A 180 -14.12 -30.25 -6.86
CA ASP A 180 -14.35 -28.84 -7.21
C ASP A 180 -15.48 -28.61 -8.25
N PHE A 181 -16.20 -29.67 -8.67
CA PHE A 181 -17.29 -29.60 -9.65
C PHE A 181 -18.71 -29.50 -9.05
N SER A 182 -18.90 -29.54 -7.72
CA SER A 182 -20.26 -29.56 -7.13
C SER A 182 -20.93 -28.20 -6.92
N SER A 183 -20.47 -27.15 -7.60
CA SER A 183 -21.17 -25.86 -7.62
C SER A 183 -21.32 -25.35 -9.05
N GLY A 184 -22.14 -26.06 -9.82
CA GLY A 184 -22.54 -25.68 -11.16
C GLY A 184 -23.89 -26.32 -11.48
N ASP A 185 -24.91 -25.47 -11.43
CA ASP A 185 -26.14 -25.56 -12.23
C ASP A 185 -27.18 -26.61 -11.80
N ASP A 186 -28.07 -26.21 -10.89
CA ASP A 186 -29.46 -26.71 -10.86
C ASP A 186 -30.15 -26.25 -12.16
N ASP A 187 -29.92 -27.00 -13.24
CA ASP A 187 -30.69 -26.91 -14.49
C ASP A 187 -32.01 -27.66 -14.29
N ASP A 188 -33.03 -26.87 -13.96
CA ASP A 188 -34.43 -27.27 -13.83
C ASP A 188 -34.98 -27.68 -15.21
N SER A 189 -34.67 -28.91 -15.63
CA SER A 189 -35.26 -29.51 -16.82
C SER A 189 -36.03 -30.77 -16.42
N GLN A 190 -37.31 -30.58 -16.09
CA GLN A 190 -38.31 -31.64 -16.03
C GLN A 190 -38.41 -32.33 -17.40
N SER A 191 -37.81 -33.51 -17.54
CA SER A 191 -38.16 -34.45 -18.60
C SER A 191 -39.28 -35.37 -18.10
N VAL A 192 -40.50 -35.09 -18.54
CA VAL A 192 -41.66 -35.95 -18.33
C VAL A 192 -41.50 -37.14 -19.28
N PHE A 193 -41.07 -38.29 -18.74
CA PHE A 193 -41.12 -39.55 -19.46
C PHE A 193 -42.57 -40.03 -19.51
N ALA A 194 -43.14 -40.07 -20.71
CA ALA A 194 -44.38 -40.76 -21.01
C ALA A 194 -44.19 -42.27 -20.76
N VAL A 195 -44.96 -42.81 -19.82
CA VAL A 195 -45.10 -44.24 -19.60
C VAL A 195 -45.98 -44.80 -20.71
N ASN A 196 -45.39 -45.59 -21.59
CA ASN A 196 -46.12 -46.56 -22.39
C ASN A 196 -46.06 -47.90 -21.66
N GLU A 197 -47.20 -48.37 -21.14
CA GLU A 197 -47.43 -49.77 -20.80
C GLU A 197 -48.89 -50.14 -21.15
N GLU A 198 -48.99 -50.97 -22.19
CA GLU A 198 -49.93 -52.08 -22.44
C GLU A 198 -51.41 -51.98 -21.99
N ASN A 199 -52.33 -51.88 -22.96
CA ASN A 199 -53.17 -53.00 -23.47
C ASN A 199 -54.10 -52.51 -24.60
#